data_AF-A0A2P7TKB7-F1
#
_entry.id   AF-A0A2P7TKB7-F1
#
_cell.length_a   1.000
_cell.length_b   1.000
_cell.length_c   1.000
_cell.angle_alpha   90.00
_cell.angle_beta   90.00
_cell.angle_gamma   90.00
#
_symmetry.space_group_name_H-M   'P 1'
#
loop_
_entity.id
_entity.type
_entity.pdbx_description
1 polymer ?
#
loop_
_entity_poly.entity_id
_entity_poly.type
_entity_poly.pdbx_seq_one_letter_code
_entity_poly.pdbx_strand_id
1 'polypeptide(L)'
;MFRNKLQNLPPKPQKHGTAGRNKFIFTRHTNYKQKVLPMPEPVFSPDGRYKVVFSGIEMRMSHWIDSPMIMETATNTLLYTPGNNLWSADTVKWSPDSRYVVMRMREYPGTKKGFTLTFDVVTETCTILPDD
;
A
#
# COMPACT_ATOMS: atom_id res chain seq x y z
N MET A 1 27.37 27.29 -36.38
CA MET A 1 27.65 26.90 -34.99
C MET A 1 26.58 25.90 -34.54
N PHE A 2 27.06 24.71 -34.14
CA PHE A 2 26.54 23.66 -33.25
C PHE A 2 25.09 23.11 -33.35
N ARG A 3 25.06 21.79 -33.61
CA ARG A 3 23.97 20.79 -33.61
C ARG A 3 23.71 20.19 -32.21
N ASN A 4 22.59 19.43 -32.13
CA ASN A 4 22.23 18.34 -31.20
C ASN A 4 21.66 18.76 -29.82
N LYS A 5 20.62 18.12 -29.24
CA LYS A 5 20.28 16.69 -29.21
C LYS A 5 18.77 16.38 -29.16
N LEU A 6 18.48 15.18 -29.65
CA LEU A 6 17.24 14.39 -29.64
C LEU A 6 16.73 14.01 -28.22
N GLN A 7 15.39 13.91 -28.15
CA GLN A 7 14.53 12.86 -27.54
C GLN A 7 14.59 12.56 -26.04
N ASN A 8 13.39 12.50 -25.42
CA ASN A 8 12.99 11.48 -24.44
C ASN A 8 11.44 11.41 -24.39
N LEU A 9 10.83 10.75 -25.38
CA LEU A 9 9.47 10.24 -25.25
C LEU A 9 9.53 8.88 -24.53
N PRO A 10 8.57 8.56 -23.66
CA PRO A 10 8.56 7.26 -22.99
C PRO A 10 8.43 6.13 -24.03
N PRO A 11 9.12 4.99 -23.84
CA PRO A 11 9.04 3.88 -24.77
C PRO A 11 7.61 3.33 -24.79
N LYS A 12 7.08 3.08 -26.00
CA LYS A 12 5.83 2.34 -26.17
C LYS A 12 6.03 0.90 -25.70
N PRO A 13 5.06 0.29 -25.00
CA PRO A 13 5.18 -1.08 -24.54
C PRO A 13 5.21 -2.04 -25.74
N GLN A 14 6.35 -2.71 -25.95
CA GLN A 14 6.48 -3.82 -26.88
C GLN A 14 5.93 -5.10 -26.24
N LYS A 15 5.03 -5.79 -26.95
CA LYS A 15 4.50 -7.10 -26.54
C LYS A 15 5.46 -8.20 -26.96
N HIS A 16 6.02 -8.93 -26.00
CA HIS A 16 6.53 -10.29 -26.20
C HIS A 16 6.10 -11.16 -25.03
N GLY A 17 5.36 -12.23 -25.32
CA GLY A 17 4.90 -13.20 -24.35
C GLY A 17 6.01 -14.14 -23.90
N THR A 18 5.96 -14.55 -22.63
CA THR A 18 5.94 -15.94 -22.13
C THR A 18 5.92 -15.86 -20.60
N ALA A 19 5.14 -16.75 -19.97
CA ALA A 19 4.83 -16.80 -18.55
C ALA A 19 6.03 -16.65 -17.61
N GLY A 20 5.90 -15.78 -16.59
CA GLY A 20 6.88 -15.67 -15.52
C GLY A 20 6.59 -14.52 -14.57
N ARG A 21 6.16 -14.85 -13.34
CA ARG A 21 6.18 -14.04 -12.09
C ARG A 21 6.25 -12.52 -12.29
N ASN A 22 5.12 -11.84 -12.15
CA ASN A 22 5.09 -10.38 -11.94
C ASN A 22 5.72 -10.06 -10.57
N LYS A 23 7.05 -9.90 -10.55
CA LYS A 23 7.79 -9.36 -9.43
C LYS A 23 7.60 -7.84 -9.49
N PHE A 24 6.62 -7.31 -8.76
CA PHE A 24 6.49 -5.87 -8.56
C PHE A 24 7.68 -5.40 -7.72
N ILE A 25 8.77 -5.01 -8.39
CA ILE A 25 9.89 -4.33 -7.74
C ILE A 25 9.58 -2.84 -7.78
N PHE A 26 9.09 -2.30 -6.66
CA PHE A 26 9.01 -0.85 -6.47
C PHE A 26 10.38 -0.34 -5.98
N THR A 27 11.30 -0.11 -6.92
CA THR A 27 12.58 0.54 -6.58
C THR A 27 12.37 2.05 -6.45
N ARG A 28 12.61 2.60 -5.25
CA ARG A 28 12.67 4.04 -5.02
C ARG A 28 13.93 4.61 -5.71
N HIS A 29 13.75 5.55 -6.64
CA HIS A 29 14.81 6.48 -7.03
C HIS A 29 14.42 7.88 -6.59
N THR A 30 15.03 8.38 -5.51
CA THR A 30 15.05 9.81 -5.21
C THR A 30 16.44 10.21 -4.71
N ASN A 31 16.97 11.28 -5.31
CA ASN A 31 18.21 11.94 -4.92
C ASN A 31 17.88 12.90 -3.77
N TYR A 32 18.14 12.52 -2.53
CA TYR A 32 18.55 13.40 -1.43
C TYR A 32 19.04 12.49 -0.30
N LYS A 33 20.10 12.87 0.41
CA LYS A 33 20.71 12.10 1.51
C LYS A 33 19.78 12.01 2.74
N GLN A 34 18.64 11.34 2.62
CA GLN A 34 17.65 11.17 3.68
C GLN A 34 17.37 9.68 3.90
N LYS A 35 17.78 9.21 5.08
CA LYS A 35 17.29 8.07 5.84
C LYS A 35 16.13 7.32 5.15
N VAL A 36 16.46 6.23 4.46
CA VAL A 36 15.46 5.26 3.96
C VAL A 36 14.80 4.68 5.21
N LEU A 37 13.65 5.22 5.62
CA LEU A 37 12.82 4.54 6.60
C LEU A 37 12.36 3.23 5.94
N PRO A 38 12.61 2.07 6.55
CA PRO A 38 12.11 0.81 6.00
C PRO A 38 10.60 0.94 5.86
N MET A 39 10.08 0.58 4.68
CA MET A 39 8.64 0.39 4.52
C MET A 39 8.16 -0.54 5.66
N PRO A 40 7.00 -0.27 6.27
CA PRO A 40 6.49 -1.18 7.28
C PRO A 40 6.43 -2.60 6.69
N GLU A 41 6.99 -3.56 7.43
CA GLU A 41 6.98 -4.96 7.02
C GLU A 41 5.53 -5.45 6.87
N PRO A 42 5.25 -6.40 5.96
CA PRO A 42 3.93 -6.99 5.83
C PRO A 42 3.46 -7.62 7.15
N VAL A 43 2.19 -7.40 7.51
CA VAL A 43 1.56 -8.01 8.69
C VAL A 43 0.69 -9.18 8.23
N PHE A 44 1.17 -10.39 8.44
CA PHE A 44 0.49 -11.63 8.03
C PHE A 44 -0.66 -11.98 8.98
N SER A 45 -1.71 -12.60 8.41
CA SER A 45 -2.71 -13.31 9.19
C SER A 45 -2.07 -14.50 9.93
N PRO A 46 -2.62 -14.96 11.06
CA PRO A 46 -2.11 -16.13 11.79
C PRO A 46 -1.92 -17.38 10.93
N ASP A 47 -2.79 -17.61 9.96
CA ASP A 47 -2.71 -18.72 9.01
C ASP A 47 -1.82 -18.44 7.78
N GLY A 48 -1.28 -17.22 7.65
CA GLY A 48 -0.44 -16.76 6.55
C GLY A 48 -1.14 -16.61 5.19
N ARG A 49 -2.44 -16.92 5.09
CA ARG A 49 -3.20 -16.83 3.82
C ARG A 49 -3.41 -15.40 3.34
N TYR A 50 -3.39 -14.45 4.28
CA TYR A 50 -3.57 -13.04 3.99
C TYR A 50 -2.43 -12.21 4.58
N LYS A 51 -2.26 -11.01 4.04
CA LYS A 51 -1.30 -10.03 4.55
C LYS A 51 -1.82 -8.62 4.37
N VAL A 52 -1.48 -7.76 5.31
CA VAL A 52 -1.55 -6.30 5.13
C VAL A 52 -0.18 -5.83 4.69
N VAL A 53 -0.14 -5.14 3.55
CA VAL A 53 1.06 -4.44 3.06
C VAL A 53 0.79 -2.94 3.04
N PHE A 54 1.84 -2.14 3.01
CA PHE A 54 1.71 -0.69 3.03
C PHE A 54 2.30 -0.09 1.76
N SER A 55 1.63 0.91 1.20
CA SER A 55 2.21 1.84 0.24
C SER A 55 2.58 3.13 0.97
N GLY A 56 3.88 3.38 1.09
CA GLY A 56 4.43 4.56 1.74
C GLY A 56 4.48 5.73 0.76
N ILE A 57 3.73 6.79 1.05
CA ILE A 57 3.65 7.97 0.18
C ILE A 57 4.23 9.15 0.93
N GLU A 58 5.28 9.75 0.34
CA GLU A 58 5.89 10.95 0.87
C GLU A 58 5.02 12.16 0.53
N MET A 59 4.58 12.84 1.57
CA MET A 59 3.94 14.16 1.48
C MET A 59 4.99 15.25 1.71
N ARG A 60 4.60 16.50 1.43
CA ARG A 60 5.48 17.66 1.66
C ARG A 60 6.02 17.66 3.10
N MET A 61 7.27 18.09 3.26
CA MET A 61 7.95 18.19 4.56
C MET A 61 8.19 16.84 5.26
N SER A 62 8.43 15.77 4.50
CA SER A 62 8.77 14.43 5.02
C SER A 62 7.71 13.79 5.92
N HIS A 63 6.44 14.19 5.77
CA HIS A 63 5.32 13.44 6.31
C HIS A 63 5.08 12.19 5.45
N TRP A 64 4.90 11.05 6.09
CA TRP A 64 4.64 9.78 5.41
C TRP A 64 3.20 9.33 5.68
N ILE A 65 2.59 8.76 4.65
CA ILE A 65 1.32 8.04 4.76
C ILE A 65 1.64 6.58 4.48
N ASP A 66 1.35 5.71 5.45
CA ASP A 66 1.46 4.27 5.29
C ASP A 66 0.08 3.70 4.96
N SER A 67 -0.27 3.75 3.67
CA SER A 67 -1.59 3.35 3.19
C SER A 67 -1.71 1.84 3.14
N PRO A 68 -2.60 1.21 3.93
CA PRO A 68 -2.71 -0.24 4.01
C PRO A 68 -3.41 -0.82 2.77
N MET A 69 -3.01 -2.02 2.37
CA MET A 69 -3.69 -2.84 1.39
C MET A 69 -3.77 -4.27 1.91
N ILE A 70 -4.93 -4.91 1.78
CA ILE A 70 -5.12 -6.32 2.19
C ILE A 70 -4.98 -7.18 0.94
N MET A 71 -4.16 -8.21 1.02
CA MET A 71 -3.88 -9.11 -0.10
C MET A 71 -4.00 -10.58 0.32
N GLU A 72 -4.44 -11.43 -0.60
CA GLU A 72 -4.24 -12.87 -0.51
C GLU A 72 -2.76 -13.20 -0.80
N THR A 73 -2.10 -13.95 0.08
CA THR A 73 -0.66 -14.21 0.01
C THR A 73 -0.27 -15.07 -1.18
N ALA A 74 -1.05 -16.11 -1.49
CA ALA A 74 -0.69 -17.11 -2.50
C ALA A 74 -0.66 -16.52 -3.92
N THR A 75 -1.66 -15.70 -4.24
CA THR A 75 -1.84 -15.12 -5.58
C THR A 75 -1.39 -13.66 -5.67
N ASN A 76 -1.20 -12.98 -4.53
CA ASN A 76 -1.09 -11.52 -4.44
C ASN A 76 -2.32 -10.81 -5.01
N THR A 77 -3.50 -11.39 -4.88
CA THR A 77 -4.77 -10.73 -5.21
C THR A 77 -5.07 -9.64 -4.19
N LEU A 78 -5.39 -8.44 -4.67
CA LEU A 78 -5.81 -7.32 -3.84
C LEU A 78 -7.27 -7.52 -3.42
N LEU A 79 -7.52 -7.57 -2.11
CA LEU A 79 -8.86 -7.68 -1.53
C LEU A 79 -9.39 -6.32 -1.08
N TYR A 80 -8.50 -5.44 -0.63
CA TYR A 80 -8.89 -4.12 -0.13
C TYR A 80 -7.79 -3.08 -0.34
N THR A 81 -8.21 -1.88 -0.71
CA THR A 81 -7.41 -0.65 -0.66
C THR A 81 -8.31 0.52 -0.25
N PRO A 82 -7.84 1.46 0.59
CA PRO A 82 -8.52 2.73 0.79
C PRO A 82 -8.41 3.51 -0.52
N GLY A 83 -9.55 3.78 -1.16
CA GLY A 83 -9.59 4.22 -2.56
C GLY A 83 -8.78 5.48 -2.88
N ASN A 84 -8.62 6.40 -1.93
CA ASN A 84 -7.62 7.46 -2.00
C ASN A 84 -6.44 7.14 -1.07
N ASN A 85 -5.24 7.32 -1.60
CA ASN A 85 -3.95 7.10 -0.98
C ASN A 85 -3.61 8.07 0.19
N LEU A 86 -4.64 8.63 0.84
CA LEU A 86 -4.53 9.61 1.91
C LEU A 86 -4.80 9.02 3.30
N TRP A 87 -5.19 7.76 3.38
CA TRP A 87 -5.44 7.09 4.66
C TRP A 87 -4.21 6.33 5.10
N SER A 88 -3.74 6.60 6.31
CA SER A 88 -2.67 5.85 6.98
C SER A 88 -3.31 4.89 8.00
N ALA A 89 -2.77 3.68 8.13
CA ALA A 89 -3.12 2.78 9.23
C ALA A 89 -2.10 2.91 10.36
N ASP A 90 -2.56 3.33 11.54
CA ASP A 90 -1.72 3.48 12.73
C ASP A 90 -1.55 2.13 13.48
N THR A 91 -2.53 1.24 13.33
CA THR A 91 -2.50 -0.10 13.93
C THR A 91 -3.10 -1.11 12.97
N VAL A 92 -2.62 -2.35 13.05
CA VAL A 92 -3.14 -3.52 12.32
C VAL A 92 -3.16 -4.71 13.26
N LYS A 93 -4.33 -5.33 13.45
CA LYS A 93 -4.50 -6.51 14.29
C LYS A 93 -5.39 -7.53 13.59
N TRP A 94 -4.83 -8.71 13.33
CA TRP A 94 -5.60 -9.85 12.86
C TRP A 94 -6.36 -10.51 14.01
N SER A 95 -7.55 -11.02 13.73
CA SER A 95 -8.24 -11.94 14.62
C SER A 95 -7.48 -13.28 14.69
N PRO A 96 -7.56 -14.02 15.81
CA PRO A 96 -6.87 -15.30 15.97
C PRO A 96 -7.22 -16.34 14.90
N ASP A 97 -8.44 -16.29 14.36
CA ASP A 97 -8.94 -17.18 13.30
C ASP A 97 -8.62 -16.72 11.87
N SER A 98 -7.86 -15.62 11.72
CA SER A 98 -7.49 -15.02 10.43
C SER A 98 -8.67 -14.49 9.58
N ARG A 99 -9.89 -14.45 10.13
CA ARG A 99 -11.07 -13.98 9.39
C ARG A 99 -11.17 -12.47 9.31
N TYR A 100 -10.77 -11.78 10.36
CA TYR A 100 -10.91 -10.33 10.47
C TYR A 100 -9.55 -9.66 10.61
N VAL A 101 -9.44 -8.47 10.03
CA VAL A 101 -8.37 -7.54 10.36
C VAL A 101 -8.97 -6.21 10.79
N VAL A 102 -8.50 -5.73 11.94
CA VAL A 102 -8.89 -4.45 12.52
C VAL A 102 -7.75 -3.46 12.34
N MET A 103 -8.06 -2.30 11.78
CA MET A 103 -7.11 -1.22 11.53
C MET A 103 -7.65 0.11 12.05
N ARG A 104 -6.79 0.90 12.68
CA ARG A 104 -7.12 2.29 13.00
C ARG A 104 -6.63 3.20 11.88
N MET A 105 -7.55 3.87 11.22
CA MET A 105 -7.32 4.66 10.01
C MET A 105 -7.34 6.16 10.32
N ARG A 106 -6.38 6.89 9.78
CA ARG A 106 -6.29 8.36 9.89
C ARG A 106 -6.08 8.98 8.51
N GLU A 107 -6.87 9.99 8.17
CA GLU A 107 -6.69 10.74 6.91
C GLU A 107 -5.53 11.73 7.05
N TYR A 108 -4.71 11.89 6.02
CA TYR A 108 -3.83 13.04 5.85
C TYR A 108 -4.56 14.16 5.07
N PRO A 109 -4.46 15.43 5.47
CA PRO A 109 -3.58 15.99 6.51
C PRO A 109 -4.16 15.97 7.93
N GLY A 110 -5.18 15.16 8.22
CA GLY A 110 -5.82 15.09 9.54
C GLY A 110 -7.06 15.97 9.68
N THR A 111 -7.67 16.37 8.56
CA THR A 111 -8.88 17.20 8.54
C THR A 111 -10.13 16.45 8.99
N LYS A 112 -10.17 15.13 8.80
CA LYS A 112 -11.26 14.28 9.25
C LYS A 112 -10.85 13.50 10.50
N LYS A 113 -11.83 13.19 11.34
CA LYS A 113 -11.65 12.22 12.43
C LYS A 113 -11.22 10.87 11.86
N GLY A 114 -10.36 10.19 12.61
CA GLY A 114 -10.00 8.81 12.33
C GLY A 114 -11.20 7.87 12.52
N PHE A 115 -11.02 6.63 12.11
CA PHE A 115 -12.00 5.58 12.32
C PHE A 115 -11.31 4.23 12.49
N THR A 116 -12.01 3.30 13.13
CA THR A 116 -11.65 1.89 13.17
C THR A 116 -12.34 1.16 12.02
N LEU A 117 -11.55 0.47 11.20
CA LEU A 117 -12.01 -0.39 10.13
C LEU A 117 -11.84 -1.86 10.52
N THR A 118 -12.91 -2.63 10.44
CA THR A 118 -12.86 -4.09 10.53
C THR A 118 -13.19 -4.66 9.16
N PHE A 119 -12.27 -5.43 8.58
CA PHE A 119 -12.47 -6.09 7.29
C PHE A 119 -12.64 -7.60 7.48
N ASP A 120 -13.70 -8.17 6.91
CA ASP A 120 -13.92 -9.62 6.81
C ASP A 120 -13.36 -10.11 5.46
N VAL A 121 -12.31 -10.94 5.50
CA VAL A 121 -11.64 -11.42 4.28
C VAL A 121 -12.41 -12.49 3.53
N VAL A 122 -13.44 -13.09 4.15
CA VAL A 122 -14.26 -14.14 3.52
C VAL A 122 -15.39 -13.51 2.72
N THR A 123 -16.03 -12.48 3.27
CA THR A 123 -17.13 -11.77 2.60
C THR A 123 -16.68 -10.54 1.83
N GLU A 124 -15.40 -10.14 1.97
CA GLU A 124 -14.82 -8.92 1.37
C GLU A 124 -15.58 -7.65 1.74
N THR A 125 -16.14 -7.62 2.95
CA THR A 125 -16.91 -6.49 3.48
C THR A 125 -16.17 -5.81 4.61
N CYS A 126 -16.40 -4.50 4.77
CA CYS A 126 -15.88 -3.76 5.92
C CYS A 126 -17.00 -3.15 6.77
N THR A 127 -16.72 -3.02 8.06
CA THR A 127 -17.49 -2.19 8.99
C THR A 127 -16.58 -1.07 9.48
N ILE A 128 -17.12 0.15 9.53
CA ILE A 128 -16.40 1.35 9.94
C ILE A 128 -17.07 1.91 11.18
N LEU A 129 -16.28 2.15 12.22
CA LEU A 129 -16.71 2.79 13.45
C LEU A 129 -15.91 4.09 13.64
N PRO A 130 -16.55 5.25 13.81
CA PRO A 130 -15.84 6.50 14.09
C PRO A 130 -15.00 6.38 15.36
N ASP A 131 -13.83 7.02 15.38
CA ASP A 131 -13.13 7.27 16.64
C ASP A 131 -13.92 8.31 17.46
N ASP A 132 -14.00 8.12 18.78
CA ASP A 132 -14.69 9.02 19.73
C ASP A 132 -14.13 10.46 19.68
#